data_AF-A0A1F8U9R4-F1
#
_entry.id   AF-A0A1F8U9R4-F1
#
_cell.length_a   1.000
_cell.length_b   1.000
_cell.length_c   1.000
_cell.angle_alpha   90.00
_cell.angle_beta   90.00
_cell.angle_gamma   90.00
#
_symmetry.space_group_name_H-M   'P 1'
#
loop_
_entity.id
_entity.type
_entity.pdbx_description
1 polymer ?
#
loop_
_entity_poly.entity_id
_entity_poly.type
_entity_poly.pdbx_seq_one_letter_code
_entity_poly.pdbx_strand_id
1 'polypeptide(L)'
;RLGAAIDRIGRIKREIIPDPFAALISSIVGQQISSSAAKTVWDRLLVLLGDITPENIVNADMSAIKSCGMSQRKADYIRGIADAAISGDVDFARLYTLSDEEIIKKLSSFHGVGVWTAEMLLIFSLCRPDVVSYKDLAICRGMMNLYGLKELSRESFDKYRKRYSPYGSVASLYLWALSVM
;
A
#
# COMPACT_ATOMS: atom_id res chain seq x y z
N ARG A 1 1.66 -26.91 -0.46
CA ARG A 1 2.09 -26.14 0.73
C ARG A 1 1.17 -24.96 0.99
N LEU A 2 1.05 -23.99 0.08
CA LEU A 2 0.14 -22.84 0.28
C LEU A 2 -1.32 -23.27 0.48
N GLY A 3 -1.84 -24.22 -0.32
CA GLY A 3 -3.21 -24.76 -0.13
C GLY A 3 -3.45 -25.29 1.30
N ALA A 4 -2.58 -26.16 1.81
CA ALA A 4 -2.67 -26.64 3.19
C ALA A 4 -2.55 -25.51 4.25
N ALA A 5 -1.77 -24.46 3.96
CA ALA A 5 -1.72 -23.29 4.83
C ALA A 5 -3.04 -22.49 4.80
N ILE A 6 -3.66 -22.36 3.63
CA ILE A 6 -4.99 -21.73 3.45
C ILE A 6 -6.04 -22.51 4.25
N ASP A 7 -6.07 -23.84 4.12
CA ASP A 7 -7.04 -24.68 4.84
C ASP A 7 -6.90 -24.53 6.37
N ARG A 8 -5.66 -24.41 6.86
CA ARG A 8 -5.37 -24.22 8.30
C ARG A 8 -5.70 -22.82 8.80
N ILE A 9 -5.37 -21.79 8.03
CA ILE A 9 -5.58 -20.38 8.42
C ILE A 9 -7.06 -20.00 8.29
N GLY A 10 -7.76 -20.58 7.32
CA GLY A 10 -9.11 -20.21 6.96
C GLY A 10 -9.19 -18.89 6.20
N ARG A 11 -10.41 -18.39 5.99
CA ARG A 11 -10.66 -17.21 5.15
C ARG A 11 -10.14 -15.93 5.79
N ILE A 12 -9.21 -15.25 5.10
CA ILE A 12 -8.78 -13.90 5.45
C ILE A 12 -9.74 -12.86 4.83
N LYS A 13 -10.23 -11.93 5.66
CA LYS A 13 -10.93 -10.73 5.19
C LYS A 13 -9.91 -9.63 4.95
N ARG A 14 -9.87 -9.09 3.73
CA ARG A 14 -9.01 -7.96 3.33
C ARG A 14 -9.82 -6.67 3.41
N GLU A 15 -9.45 -5.78 4.32
CA GLU A 15 -9.96 -4.41 4.35
C GLU A 15 -9.31 -3.59 3.22
N ILE A 16 -10.06 -2.66 2.63
CA ILE A 16 -9.61 -1.85 1.49
C ILE A 16 -9.99 -0.38 1.69
N ILE A 17 -9.24 0.50 1.03
CA ILE A 17 -9.64 1.89 0.78
C ILE A 17 -9.89 2.00 -0.73
N PRO A 18 -11.16 2.00 -1.19
CA PRO A 18 -11.47 1.89 -2.62
C PRO A 18 -10.91 3.05 -3.45
N ASP A 19 -10.91 4.26 -2.90
CA ASP A 19 -10.35 5.43 -3.58
C ASP A 19 -8.80 5.40 -3.53
N PRO A 20 -8.11 5.36 -4.68
CA PRO A 20 -6.66 5.21 -4.71
C PRO A 20 -5.90 6.46 -4.25
N PHE A 21 -6.50 7.65 -4.36
CA PHE A 21 -5.89 8.87 -3.83
C PHE A 21 -5.88 8.82 -2.30
N ALA A 22 -7.04 8.63 -1.67
CA ALA A 22 -7.18 8.48 -0.23
C ALA A 22 -6.36 7.32 0.31
N ALA A 23 -6.28 6.20 -0.42
CA ALA A 23 -5.43 5.06 -0.06
C ALA A 23 -3.94 5.44 -0.02
N LEU A 24 -3.46 6.22 -1.00
CA LEU A 24 -2.08 6.71 -1.02
C LEU A 24 -1.79 7.64 0.16
N ILE A 25 -2.70 8.58 0.43
CA ILE A 25 -2.56 9.52 1.55
C ILE A 25 -2.53 8.76 2.88
N SER A 26 -3.46 7.82 3.08
CA SER A 26 -3.49 6.92 4.25
C SER A 26 -2.17 6.16 4.42
N SER A 27 -1.63 5.63 3.32
CA SER A 27 -0.34 4.92 3.36
C SER A 27 0.80 5.83 3.82
N ILE A 28 0.87 7.07 3.35
CA ILE A 28 1.90 8.05 3.78
C ILE A 28 1.72 8.42 5.25
N VAL A 29 0.47 8.63 5.69
CA VAL A 29 0.15 8.90 7.11
C VAL A 29 0.68 7.78 8.00
N GLY A 30 0.47 6.51 7.62
CA GLY A 30 0.88 5.34 8.40
C GLY A 30 2.38 5.02 8.43
N GLN A 31 3.23 5.67 7.62
CA GLN A 31 4.65 5.31 7.55
C GLN A 31 5.38 5.52 8.89
N GLN A 32 6.18 4.54 9.32
CA GLN A 32 7.07 4.63 10.49
C GLN A 32 6.37 4.93 11.84
N ILE A 33 5.07 4.61 11.97
CA ILE A 33 4.31 4.75 13.21
C ILE A 33 3.47 3.49 13.45
N SER A 34 2.95 3.31 14.68
CA SER A 34 2.05 2.20 14.97
C SER A 34 0.70 2.36 14.25
N SER A 35 -0.02 1.25 14.05
CA SER A 35 -1.37 1.29 13.47
C SER A 35 -2.35 2.14 14.29
N SER A 36 -2.22 2.16 15.63
CA SER A 36 -3.04 3.00 16.51
C SER A 36 -2.74 4.49 16.34
N ALA A 37 -1.46 4.85 16.19
CA ALA A 37 -1.05 6.22 15.90
C ALA A 37 -1.52 6.64 14.51
N ALA A 38 -1.35 5.79 13.50
CA ALA A 38 -1.81 6.04 12.14
C ALA A 38 -3.32 6.29 12.09
N LYS A 39 -4.11 5.46 12.79
CA LYS A 39 -5.55 5.66 12.92
C LYS A 39 -5.90 7.01 13.55
N THR A 40 -5.22 7.38 14.63
CA THR A 40 -5.46 8.67 15.30
C THR A 40 -5.19 9.86 14.38
N VAL A 41 -4.08 9.81 13.61
CA VAL A 41 -3.73 10.88 12.65
C VAL A 41 -4.74 10.91 11.50
N TRP A 42 -5.14 9.75 10.99
CA TRP A 42 -6.13 9.63 9.93
C TRP A 42 -7.49 10.19 10.34
N ASP A 43 -7.99 9.83 11.52
CA ASP A 43 -9.28 10.31 12.04
C ASP A 43 -9.27 11.85 12.20
N ARG A 44 -8.16 12.45 12.64
CA ARG A 44 -8.00 13.91 12.71
C ARG A 44 -7.99 14.57 11.33
N LEU A 45 -7.35 13.92 10.35
CA LEU A 45 -7.31 14.42 8.98
C LEU A 45 -8.71 14.41 8.34
N LEU A 46 -9.51 13.37 8.60
CA LEU A 46 -10.92 13.32 8.19
C LEU A 46 -11.77 14.41 8.86
N VAL A 47 -11.56 14.68 10.15
CA VAL A 47 -12.26 15.78 10.83
C VAL A 47 -11.89 17.15 10.21
N LEU A 48 -10.63 17.34 9.84
CA LEU A 48 -10.16 18.59 9.23
C LEU A 48 -10.70 18.79 7.81
N LEU A 49 -10.68 17.74 6.98
CA LEU A 49 -10.94 17.85 5.54
C LEU A 49 -12.36 17.41 5.12
N GLY A 50 -13.07 16.69 5.98
CA GLY A 50 -14.23 15.90 5.59
C GLY A 50 -13.78 14.72 4.73
N ASP A 51 -13.84 14.90 3.41
CA ASP A 51 -13.38 13.92 2.43
C ASP A 51 -11.92 14.15 2.05
N ILE A 52 -11.18 13.05 1.82
CA ILE A 52 -9.79 13.09 1.37
C ILE A 52 -9.79 13.22 -0.15
N THR A 53 -9.88 14.46 -0.65
CA THR A 53 -9.78 14.79 -2.07
C THR A 53 -8.58 15.69 -2.34
N PRO A 54 -8.07 15.73 -3.59
CA PRO A 54 -7.03 16.68 -3.98
C PRO A 54 -7.41 18.13 -3.63
N GLU A 55 -8.64 18.55 -3.93
CA GLU A 55 -9.13 19.91 -3.71
C GLU A 55 -9.13 20.28 -2.22
N ASN A 56 -9.62 19.38 -1.36
CA ASN A 56 -9.68 19.62 0.08
C ASN A 56 -8.27 19.74 0.67
N ILE A 57 -7.34 18.90 0.22
CA ILE A 57 -5.94 18.98 0.65
C ILE A 57 -5.30 20.28 0.18
N VAL A 58 -5.49 20.67 -1.08
CA VAL A 58 -4.92 21.91 -1.64
C VAL A 58 -5.50 23.17 -0.98
N ASN A 59 -6.78 23.18 -0.63
CA ASN A 59 -7.43 24.32 0.00
C ASN A 59 -7.18 24.44 1.50
N ALA A 60 -6.81 23.35 2.18
CA ALA A 60 -6.51 23.37 3.60
C ALA A 60 -5.15 24.05 3.87
N ASP A 61 -5.03 24.71 5.03
CA ASP A 61 -3.76 25.24 5.48
C ASP A 61 -2.77 24.09 5.80
N MET A 62 -1.54 24.22 5.32
CA MET A 62 -0.49 23.23 5.54
C MET A 62 -0.19 23.03 7.02
N SER A 63 -0.23 24.11 7.81
CA SER A 63 0.03 24.03 9.25
C SER A 63 -1.06 23.24 9.98
N ALA A 64 -2.31 23.32 9.52
CA ALA A 64 -3.42 22.52 10.03
C ALA A 64 -3.27 21.03 9.69
N ILE A 65 -2.88 20.69 8.44
CA ILE A 65 -2.62 19.29 8.03
C ILE A 65 -1.52 18.68 8.90
N LYS A 66 -0.41 19.38 9.09
CA LYS A 66 0.68 18.95 9.96
C LYS A 66 0.20 18.72 11.41
N SER A 67 -0.64 19.62 11.91
CA SER A 67 -1.19 19.56 13.27
C SER A 67 -2.10 18.36 13.53
N CYS A 68 -2.50 17.60 12.50
CA CYS A 68 -3.17 16.32 12.67
C CYS A 68 -2.25 15.25 13.32
N GLY A 69 -0.94 15.50 13.44
CA GLY A 69 0.02 14.64 14.11
C GLY A 69 1.00 13.96 13.17
N MET A 70 1.32 14.62 12.06
CA MET A 70 2.32 14.13 11.10
C MET A 70 3.52 15.08 11.00
N SER A 71 4.64 14.56 10.49
CA SER A 71 5.83 15.38 10.27
C SER A 71 5.61 16.36 9.12
N GLN A 72 6.41 17.44 9.09
CA GLN A 72 6.43 18.39 7.97
C GLN A 72 6.58 17.68 6.62
N ARG A 73 7.55 16.76 6.56
CA ARG A 73 7.87 16.00 5.36
C ARG A 73 6.70 15.18 4.83
N LYS A 74 5.87 14.57 5.70
CA LYS A 74 4.65 13.86 5.28
C LYS A 74 3.60 14.81 4.74
N ALA A 75 3.41 15.96 5.39
CA ALA A 75 2.47 16.99 4.93
C ALA A 75 2.89 17.51 3.55
N ASP A 76 4.19 17.74 3.32
CA ASP A 76 4.73 18.17 2.02
C ASP A 76 4.50 17.11 0.93
N TYR A 77 4.69 15.82 1.23
CA TYR A 77 4.40 14.74 0.27
C TYR A 77 2.93 14.67 -0.11
N ILE A 78 2.04 14.73 0.89
CA ILE A 78 0.60 14.72 0.69
C ILE A 78 0.16 15.92 -0.17
N ARG A 79 0.72 17.11 0.09
CA ARG A 79 0.48 18.31 -0.72
C ARG A 79 0.93 18.13 -2.15
N GLY A 80 2.18 17.71 -2.37
CA GLY A 80 2.70 17.53 -3.72
C GLY A 80 1.94 16.50 -4.55
N ILE A 81 1.39 15.45 -3.91
CA ILE A 81 0.52 14.48 -4.58
C ILE A 81 -0.84 15.09 -4.92
N ALA A 82 -1.41 15.91 -4.03
CA ALA A 82 -2.66 16.62 -4.29
C ALA A 82 -2.50 17.63 -5.44
N ASP A 83 -1.42 18.41 -5.43
CA ASP A 83 -1.10 19.37 -6.50
C ASP A 83 -0.94 18.65 -7.85
N ALA A 84 -0.25 17.50 -7.87
CA ALA A 84 -0.07 16.69 -9.08
C ALA A 84 -1.39 16.08 -9.60
N ALA A 85 -2.35 15.80 -8.70
CA ALA A 85 -3.67 15.36 -9.11
C ALA A 85 -4.48 16.51 -9.72
N ILE A 86 -4.41 17.70 -9.13
CA ILE A 86 -5.09 18.91 -9.65
C ILE A 86 -4.50 19.38 -10.97
N SER A 87 -3.18 19.32 -11.14
CA SER A 87 -2.51 19.71 -12.40
C SER A 87 -2.74 18.75 -13.55
N GLY A 88 -3.28 17.55 -13.27
CA GLY A 88 -3.41 16.47 -14.26
C GLY A 88 -2.12 15.70 -14.52
N ASP A 89 -1.05 15.95 -13.74
CA ASP A 89 0.18 15.15 -13.81
C ASP A 89 -0.10 13.69 -13.45
N VAL A 90 -1.05 13.43 -12.55
CA VAL A 90 -1.56 12.08 -12.27
C VAL A 90 -3.08 12.07 -12.23
N ASP A 91 -3.68 11.16 -12.98
CA ASP A 91 -5.12 10.89 -12.91
C ASP A 91 -5.34 9.59 -12.14
N PHE A 92 -5.76 9.73 -10.88
CA PHE A 92 -6.02 8.61 -9.98
C PHE A 92 -7.20 7.74 -10.46
N ALA A 93 -8.19 8.32 -11.15
CA ALA A 93 -9.32 7.57 -11.70
C ALA A 93 -8.90 6.70 -12.89
N ARG A 94 -7.88 7.11 -13.64
CA ARG A 94 -7.35 6.33 -14.77
C ARG A 94 -6.39 5.21 -14.39
N LEU A 95 -5.95 5.12 -13.13
CA LEU A 95 -5.03 4.06 -12.69
C LEU A 95 -5.56 2.65 -13.00
N TYR A 96 -6.88 2.42 -12.92
CA TYR A 96 -7.49 1.13 -13.23
C TYR A 96 -7.24 0.64 -14.66
N THR A 97 -6.99 1.57 -15.59
CA THR A 97 -6.73 1.28 -17.02
C THR A 97 -5.27 0.95 -17.33
N LEU A 98 -4.36 1.26 -16.41
CA LEU A 98 -2.92 1.07 -16.58
C LEU A 98 -2.48 -0.33 -16.14
N SER A 99 -1.38 -0.84 -16.68
CA SER A 99 -0.72 -2.04 -16.16
C SER A 99 -0.15 -1.82 -14.75
N ASP A 100 0.09 -2.90 -14.02
CA ASP A 100 0.68 -2.86 -12.68
C ASP A 100 2.06 -2.19 -12.70
N GLU A 101 2.88 -2.46 -13.72
CA GLU A 101 4.19 -1.83 -13.92
C GLU A 101 4.10 -0.32 -14.15
N GLU A 102 3.14 0.13 -14.97
CA GLU A 102 2.91 1.56 -15.23
C GLU A 102 2.46 2.29 -13.97
N ILE A 103 1.56 1.70 -13.18
CA ILE A 103 1.09 2.28 -11.91
C ILE A 103 2.25 2.36 -10.93
N ILE A 104 3.04 1.30 -10.76
CA ILE A 104 4.20 1.29 -9.86
C ILE A 104 5.18 2.39 -10.28
N LYS A 105 5.53 2.47 -11.57
CA LYS A 105 6.45 3.49 -12.09
C LYS A 105 5.91 4.90 -11.85
N LYS A 106 4.62 5.12 -12.10
CA LYS A 106 3.97 6.44 -11.93
C LYS A 106 3.89 6.86 -10.47
N LEU A 107 3.45 5.98 -9.59
CA LEU A 107 3.28 6.33 -8.17
C LEU A 107 4.63 6.46 -7.46
N SER A 108 5.60 5.61 -7.78
CA SER A 108 6.93 5.67 -7.16
C SER A 108 7.80 6.85 -7.60
N SER A 109 7.35 7.67 -8.56
CA SER A 109 8.01 8.94 -8.86
C SER A 109 7.68 10.04 -7.85
N PHE A 110 6.66 9.88 -7.03
CA PHE A 110 6.32 10.85 -5.98
C PHE A 110 7.26 10.72 -4.79
N HIS A 111 7.69 11.87 -4.26
CA HIS A 111 8.47 11.90 -3.02
C HIS A 111 7.68 11.25 -1.88
N GLY A 112 8.34 10.35 -1.14
CA GLY A 112 7.70 9.60 -0.05
C GLY A 112 6.91 8.36 -0.48
N VAL A 113 6.84 8.06 -1.78
CA VAL A 113 6.17 6.87 -2.31
C VAL A 113 7.23 5.94 -2.92
N GLY A 114 7.43 4.79 -2.27
CA GLY A 114 8.32 3.74 -2.80
C GLY A 114 7.57 2.70 -3.63
N VAL A 115 8.33 1.81 -4.29
CA VAL A 115 7.76 0.65 -5.01
C VAL A 115 6.84 -0.17 -4.11
N TRP A 116 7.27 -0.45 -2.88
CA TRP A 116 6.45 -1.19 -1.91
C TRP A 116 5.11 -0.49 -1.65
N THR A 117 5.11 0.83 -1.46
CA THR A 117 3.88 1.61 -1.25
C THR A 117 2.93 1.50 -2.44
N ALA A 118 3.46 1.59 -3.67
CA ALA A 118 2.66 1.44 -4.87
C ALA A 118 2.08 0.02 -4.99
N GLU A 119 2.87 -1.03 -4.71
CA GLU A 119 2.40 -2.43 -4.67
C GLU A 119 1.31 -2.63 -3.61
N MET A 120 1.42 -1.98 -2.44
CA MET A 120 0.34 -2.02 -1.43
C MET A 120 -0.93 -1.36 -1.94
N LEU A 121 -0.83 -0.29 -2.73
CA LEU A 121 -2.00 0.32 -3.39
C LEU A 121 -2.65 -0.61 -4.40
N LEU A 122 -1.85 -1.35 -5.19
CA LEU A 122 -2.37 -2.35 -6.11
C LEU A 122 -3.20 -3.39 -5.35
N ILE A 123 -2.73 -3.85 -4.19
CA ILE A 123 -3.41 -4.84 -3.37
C ILE A 123 -4.62 -4.24 -2.66
N PHE A 124 -4.47 -3.16 -1.88
CA PHE A 124 -5.46 -2.70 -0.90
C PHE A 124 -6.38 -1.58 -1.36
N SER A 125 -6.21 -1.10 -2.60
CA SER A 125 -7.12 -0.14 -3.22
C SER A 125 -7.61 -0.63 -4.57
N LEU A 126 -6.70 -0.81 -5.53
CA LEU A 126 -7.04 -1.19 -6.91
C LEU A 126 -7.46 -2.67 -7.04
N CYS A 127 -7.31 -3.46 -5.98
CA CYS A 127 -7.69 -4.87 -5.91
C CYS A 127 -7.10 -5.72 -7.06
N ARG A 128 -5.88 -5.40 -7.51
CA ARG A 128 -5.16 -6.18 -8.52
C ARG A 128 -4.94 -7.61 -7.99
N PRO A 129 -5.20 -8.65 -8.80
CA PRO A 129 -5.25 -10.02 -8.29
C PRO A 129 -3.88 -10.67 -8.10
N ASP A 130 -2.83 -10.18 -8.79
CA ASP A 130 -1.57 -10.91 -8.96
C ASP A 130 -0.31 -10.21 -8.44
N VAL A 131 -0.37 -9.61 -7.25
CA VAL A 131 0.73 -8.84 -6.67
C VAL A 131 1.41 -9.60 -5.52
N VAL A 132 2.74 -9.78 -5.63
CA VAL A 132 3.60 -10.33 -4.57
C VAL A 132 4.85 -9.47 -4.48
N SER A 133 4.99 -8.72 -3.38
CA SER A 133 6.08 -7.75 -3.21
C SER A 133 7.33 -8.41 -2.62
N TYR A 134 8.46 -8.31 -3.33
CA TYR A 134 9.77 -8.71 -2.79
C TYR A 134 10.30 -7.71 -1.75
N LYS A 135 9.85 -6.45 -1.84
CA LYS A 135 10.25 -5.38 -0.91
C LYS A 135 9.51 -5.48 0.44
N ASP A 136 8.49 -6.31 0.51
CA ASP A 136 7.76 -6.60 1.74
C ASP A 136 8.47 -7.70 2.55
N LEU A 137 9.11 -7.30 3.65
CA LEU A 137 9.87 -8.22 4.50
C LEU A 137 8.98 -9.29 5.14
N ALA A 138 7.71 -8.98 5.40
CA ALA A 138 6.78 -9.93 5.99
C ALA A 138 6.32 -10.96 4.95
N ILE A 139 6.06 -10.58 3.69
CA ILE A 139 5.84 -11.54 2.59
C ILE A 139 7.05 -12.45 2.42
N CYS A 140 8.27 -11.88 2.37
CA CYS A 140 9.50 -12.65 2.25
C CYS A 140 9.66 -13.64 3.41
N ARG A 141 9.41 -13.21 4.65
CA ARG A 141 9.42 -14.09 5.83
C ARG A 141 8.35 -15.18 5.77
N GLY A 142 7.12 -14.83 5.39
CA GLY A 142 6.05 -15.81 5.19
C GLY A 142 6.38 -16.86 4.15
N MET A 143 7.07 -16.46 3.07
CA MET A 143 7.53 -17.38 2.03
C MET A 143 8.62 -18.30 2.55
N MET A 144 9.58 -17.77 3.31
CA MET A 144 10.61 -18.58 3.97
C MET A 144 9.98 -19.59 4.95
N ASN A 145 9.04 -19.15 5.79
CA ASN A 145 8.32 -20.02 6.73
C ASN A 145 7.53 -21.11 6.00
N LEU A 146 6.85 -20.78 4.90
CA LEU A 146 6.06 -21.73 4.11
C LEU A 146 6.93 -22.83 3.47
N TYR A 147 8.11 -22.46 2.98
CA TYR A 147 9.00 -23.37 2.25
C TYR A 147 10.12 -23.97 3.11
N GLY A 148 10.30 -23.50 4.35
CA GLY A 148 11.37 -23.95 5.25
C GLY A 148 12.75 -23.43 4.80
N LEU A 149 12.81 -22.20 4.32
CA LEU A 149 14.04 -21.58 3.81
C LEU A 149 14.70 -20.76 4.90
N LYS A 150 16.04 -20.80 4.99
CA LYS A 150 16.81 -19.93 5.88
C LYS A 150 17.04 -18.54 5.30
N GLU A 151 17.10 -18.46 3.98
CA GLU A 151 17.30 -17.24 3.22
C GLU A 151 16.45 -17.28 1.95
N LEU A 152 16.17 -16.11 1.38
CA LEU A 152 15.37 -15.98 0.19
C LEU A 152 16.07 -15.05 -0.81
N SER A 153 16.77 -15.66 -1.77
CA SER A 153 17.34 -14.92 -2.89
C SER A 153 16.25 -14.38 -3.82
N ARG A 154 16.58 -13.34 -4.59
CA ARG A 154 15.65 -12.78 -5.58
C ARG A 154 15.19 -13.82 -6.61
N GLU A 155 16.10 -14.65 -7.09
CA GLU A 155 15.80 -15.73 -8.04
C GLU A 155 14.80 -16.74 -7.44
N SER A 156 15.04 -17.16 -6.20
CA SER A 156 14.14 -18.08 -5.50
C SER A 156 12.76 -17.46 -5.28
N PHE A 157 12.71 -16.19 -4.86
CA PHE A 157 11.47 -15.44 -4.74
C PHE A 157 10.68 -15.43 -6.05
N ASP A 158 11.32 -15.09 -7.17
CA ASP A 158 10.66 -15.02 -8.47
C ASP A 158 10.13 -16.40 -8.92
N LYS A 159 10.85 -17.49 -8.60
CA LYS A 159 10.38 -18.86 -8.83
C LYS A 159 9.13 -19.21 -8.04
N TYR A 160 9.05 -18.81 -6.77
CA TYR A 160 7.87 -19.05 -5.94
C TYR A 160 6.70 -18.13 -6.30
N ARG A 161 6.97 -16.85 -6.57
CA ARG A 161 5.98 -15.87 -7.03
C ARG A 161 5.21 -16.38 -8.24
N LYS A 162 5.90 -16.96 -9.24
CA LYS A 162 5.27 -17.55 -10.44
C LYS A 162 4.24 -18.64 -10.12
N ARG A 163 4.37 -19.35 -8.99
CA ARG A 163 3.43 -20.41 -8.58
C ARG A 163 2.12 -19.86 -8.03
N TYR A 164 2.06 -18.56 -7.70
CA TYR A 164 0.88 -17.92 -7.14
C TYR A 164 0.02 -17.24 -8.20
N SER A 165 0.56 -17.03 -9.40
CA SER A 165 -0.17 -16.44 -10.51
C SER A 165 -1.36 -17.33 -10.93
N PRO A 166 -2.55 -16.75 -11.22
CA PRO A 166 -2.87 -15.31 -11.32
C PRO A 166 -3.40 -14.68 -10.02
N TYR A 167 -3.15 -15.29 -8.86
CA TYR A 167 -3.71 -14.91 -7.54
C TYR A 167 -2.63 -14.52 -6.53
N GLY A 168 -1.55 -13.90 -6.98
CA GLY A 168 -0.45 -13.40 -6.14
C GLY A 168 -0.92 -12.56 -4.95
N SER A 169 -1.93 -11.71 -5.10
CA SER A 169 -2.44 -10.88 -4.00
C SER A 169 -3.12 -11.72 -2.92
N VAL A 170 -3.80 -12.80 -3.30
CA VAL A 170 -4.33 -13.77 -2.33
C VAL A 170 -3.19 -14.47 -1.61
N ALA A 171 -2.17 -14.94 -2.35
CA ALA A 171 -1.00 -15.54 -1.73
C ALA A 171 -0.32 -14.59 -0.74
N SER A 172 -0.16 -13.30 -1.09
CA SER A 172 0.40 -12.26 -0.22
C SER A 172 -0.33 -12.16 1.13
N LEU A 173 -1.67 -12.22 1.14
CA LEU A 173 -2.46 -12.23 2.39
C LEU A 173 -2.09 -13.39 3.31
N TYR A 174 -1.95 -14.59 2.76
CA TYR A 174 -1.57 -15.76 3.56
C TYR A 174 -0.09 -15.75 3.93
N LEU A 175 0.79 -15.20 3.09
CA LEU A 175 2.21 -15.04 3.42
C LEU A 175 2.38 -14.06 4.59
N TRP A 176 1.62 -12.96 4.66
CA TRP A 176 1.60 -12.11 5.85
C TRP A 176 1.18 -12.87 7.11
N ALA A 177 0.11 -13.66 7.04
CA ALA A 177 -0.32 -14.49 8.16
C ALA A 177 0.74 -15.53 8.59
N LEU A 178 1.52 -16.05 7.63
CA LEU A 178 2.62 -16.97 7.89
C LEU A 178 3.88 -16.30 8.45
N SER A 179 4.00 -14.98 8.36
CA SER A 179 5.21 -14.24 8.78
C SER A 179 5.34 -14.05 10.29
N VAL A 180 4.22 -14.17 11.01
CA VAL A 180 4.10 -13.98 12.46
C VAL A 180 4.02 -15.30 13.23
N MET A 181 3.97 -16.44 12.51
CA MET A 181 4.01 -17.79 13.07
C MET A 181 5.44 -18.31 13.22
#